data_AF-A0ABD5W5C3-F1
#
_entry.id   AF-A0ABD5W5C3-F1
#
_cell.length_a   1.000
_cell.length_b   1.000
_cell.length_c   1.000
_cell.angle_alpha   90.00
_cell.angle_beta   90.00
_cell.angle_gamma   90.00
#
_symmetry.space_group_name_H-M   'P 1'
#
loop_
_entity.id
_entity.type
_entity.pdbx_description
1 polymer ?
#
loop_
_entity_poly.entity_id
_entity_poly.type
_entity_poly.pdbx_seq_one_letter_code
_entity_poly.pdbx_strand_id
1 'polypeptide(L)'
;MTANLLEGSMNDLLRSLFDRSTGEFVVVNPTESVIESLVDIGSGYEGDLPTLHVLADDRLLKDVMDDFLVAADAADLIDAGHVTLRELVGDADNTLVVGEDELYAIVDADEHVAALAADDDAFIADAYETYRRRWEDAPEFNLRTPALSRIRATLDEDIGEDVRADFDSVLASLETARGDGEGLDEVTISLLVAAKNDVLLYDISKWGEDVGIASKATFSRTKTRLEDLGLIDTEKVPIDVGRPRLRLKLGDDRLRAADGDELASVAYRMLN
;
A
#
# COMPACT_ATOMS: atom_id res chain seq x y z
N MET A 1 -18.66 -28.73 7.81
CA MET A 1 -17.72 -28.72 8.95
C MET A 1 -16.48 -28.00 8.52
N THR A 2 -16.41 -26.74 8.92
CA THR A 2 -15.29 -25.85 8.71
C THR A 2 -14.24 -26.19 9.76
N ALA A 3 -13.03 -26.55 9.34
CA ALA A 3 -11.96 -26.92 10.28
C ALA A 3 -11.15 -25.70 10.68
N ASN A 4 -10.61 -25.72 11.90
CA ASN A 4 -9.60 -24.75 12.33
C ASN A 4 -8.41 -24.79 11.37
N LEU A 5 -7.84 -23.62 11.08
CA LEU A 5 -6.58 -23.49 10.37
C LEU A 5 -5.49 -23.09 11.37
N LEU A 6 -4.31 -23.66 11.21
CA LEU A 6 -3.13 -23.34 12.01
C LEU A 6 -1.97 -23.20 11.04
N GLU A 7 -1.44 -22.00 10.94
CA GLU A 7 -0.37 -21.66 10.00
C GLU A 7 0.79 -20.97 10.72
N GLY A 8 1.95 -20.95 10.05
CA GLY A 8 3.16 -20.31 10.57
C GLY A 8 3.19 -18.80 10.39
N SER A 9 2.26 -18.23 9.62
CA SER A 9 2.17 -16.79 9.39
C SER A 9 0.73 -16.36 9.11
N MET A 10 0.44 -15.06 9.29
CA MET A 10 -0.83 -14.47 8.89
C MET A 10 -1.06 -14.58 7.37
N ASN A 11 0.01 -14.44 6.59
CA ASN A 11 -0.03 -14.58 5.14
C ASN A 11 -0.49 -15.98 4.71
N ASP A 12 0.08 -17.03 5.29
CA ASP A 12 -0.31 -18.40 4.97
C ASP A 12 -1.76 -18.70 5.39
N LEU A 13 -2.20 -18.11 6.52
CA LEU A 13 -3.57 -18.26 7.03
C LEU A 13 -4.60 -17.64 6.09
N LEU A 14 -4.43 -16.36 5.74
CA LEU A 14 -5.36 -15.65 4.88
C LEU A 14 -5.37 -16.22 3.46
N ARG A 15 -4.21 -16.63 2.93
CA ARG A 15 -4.13 -17.34 1.64
C ARG A 15 -4.94 -18.64 1.67
N SER A 16 -4.80 -19.43 2.72
CA SER A 16 -5.58 -20.66 2.92
C SER A 16 -7.08 -20.39 3.04
N LEU A 17 -7.50 -19.25 3.57
CA LEU A 17 -8.90 -18.83 3.60
C LEU A 17 -9.40 -18.42 2.21
N PHE A 18 -8.62 -17.63 1.46
CA PHE A 18 -9.00 -17.19 0.11
C PHE A 18 -9.05 -18.35 -0.89
N ASP A 19 -8.14 -19.33 -0.79
CA ASP A 19 -8.14 -20.53 -1.65
C ASP A 19 -9.40 -21.40 -1.45
N ARG A 20 -10.07 -21.28 -0.30
CA ARG A 20 -11.23 -22.12 0.06
C ARG A 20 -12.57 -21.54 -0.35
N SER A 21 -12.64 -20.25 -0.68
CA SER A 21 -13.91 -19.57 -0.93
C SER A 21 -13.76 -18.45 -1.95
N THR A 22 -14.70 -18.41 -2.91
CA THR A 22 -14.84 -17.33 -3.89
C THR A 22 -16.02 -16.41 -3.53
N GLY A 23 -16.49 -16.46 -2.28
CA GLY A 23 -17.65 -15.71 -1.79
C GLY A 23 -17.32 -14.30 -1.30
N GLU A 24 -18.24 -13.73 -0.53
CA GLU A 24 -18.02 -12.48 0.19
C GLU A 24 -17.64 -12.76 1.64
N PHE A 25 -16.63 -12.05 2.15
CA PHE A 25 -16.27 -12.07 3.56
C PHE A 25 -16.40 -10.68 4.17
N VAL A 26 -16.82 -10.64 5.43
CA VAL A 26 -16.68 -9.47 6.29
C VAL A 26 -15.52 -9.70 7.25
N VAL A 27 -14.47 -8.89 7.13
CA VAL A 27 -13.33 -8.87 8.05
C VAL A 27 -13.59 -7.81 9.12
N VAL A 28 -13.80 -8.25 10.36
CA VAL A 28 -14.25 -7.39 11.46
C VAL A 28 -13.13 -7.17 12.44
N ASN A 29 -12.90 -5.90 12.80
CA ASN A 29 -11.88 -5.47 13.76
C ASN A 29 -10.52 -6.15 13.53
N PRO A 30 -9.98 -6.09 12.30
CA PRO A 30 -8.65 -6.63 12.03
C PRO A 30 -7.60 -5.88 12.83
N THR A 31 -6.51 -6.58 13.16
CA THR A 31 -5.27 -5.94 13.61
C THR A 31 -4.52 -5.34 12.41
N GLU A 32 -3.50 -4.52 12.69
CA GLU A 32 -2.55 -4.01 11.69
C GLU A 32 -2.01 -5.13 10.80
N SER A 33 -1.42 -6.17 11.42
CA SER A 33 -0.90 -7.36 10.73
C SER A 33 -1.91 -8.03 9.80
N VAL A 34 -3.20 -8.10 10.19
CA VAL A 34 -4.24 -8.68 9.35
C VAL A 34 -4.54 -7.81 8.13
N ILE A 35 -4.57 -6.48 8.27
CA ILE A 35 -4.79 -5.56 7.15
C ILE A 35 -3.60 -5.62 6.18
N GLU A 36 -2.37 -5.53 6.69
CA GLU A 36 -1.16 -5.59 5.88
C GLU A 36 -1.07 -6.91 5.11
N SER A 37 -1.30 -8.03 5.80
CA SER A 37 -1.30 -9.37 5.18
C SER A 37 -2.40 -9.52 4.13
N LEU A 38 -3.60 -8.98 4.40
CA LEU A 38 -4.70 -9.00 3.43
C LEU A 38 -4.33 -8.25 2.15
N VAL A 39 -3.72 -7.07 2.28
CA VAL A 39 -3.28 -6.26 1.13
C VAL A 39 -2.15 -6.96 0.37
N ASP A 40 -1.13 -7.46 1.08
CA ASP A 40 0.03 -8.15 0.52
C ASP A 40 -0.35 -9.41 -0.29
N ILE A 41 -1.21 -10.25 0.29
CA ILE A 41 -1.71 -11.44 -0.40
C ILE A 41 -2.60 -11.04 -1.56
N GLY A 42 -3.49 -10.07 -1.35
CA GLY A 42 -4.43 -9.62 -2.36
C GLY A 42 -3.72 -9.09 -3.60
N SER A 43 -2.71 -8.22 -3.43
CA SER A 43 -1.99 -7.62 -4.56
C SER A 43 -1.19 -8.65 -5.37
N GLY A 44 -0.72 -9.71 -4.71
CA GLY A 44 0.00 -10.83 -5.33
C GLY A 44 -0.85 -12.06 -5.71
N TYR A 45 -2.18 -12.01 -5.55
CA TYR A 45 -3.02 -13.21 -5.68
C TYR A 45 -3.22 -13.61 -7.15
N GLU A 46 -2.73 -14.80 -7.50
CA GLU A 46 -2.95 -15.40 -8.82
C GLU A 46 -4.27 -16.19 -8.82
N GLY A 47 -5.41 -15.52 -8.94
CA GLY A 47 -6.72 -16.18 -8.98
C GLY A 47 -7.91 -15.24 -8.80
N ASP A 48 -9.11 -15.82 -8.66
CA ASP A 48 -10.32 -15.07 -8.31
C ASP A 48 -10.33 -14.83 -6.79
N LEU A 49 -9.99 -13.60 -6.39
CA LEU A 49 -10.08 -13.18 -4.99
C LEU A 49 -11.54 -13.13 -4.52
N PRO A 50 -11.85 -13.57 -3.29
CA PRO A 50 -13.14 -13.27 -2.67
C PRO A 50 -13.31 -11.76 -2.49
N THR A 51 -14.56 -11.30 -2.43
CA THR A 51 -14.86 -9.91 -2.09
C THR A 51 -14.72 -9.72 -0.58
N LEU A 52 -13.90 -8.76 -0.17
CA LEU A 52 -13.55 -8.51 1.22
C LEU A 52 -14.12 -7.16 1.69
N HIS A 53 -15.08 -7.25 2.60
CA HIS A 53 -15.69 -6.13 3.29
C HIS A 53 -15.00 -5.92 4.62
N VAL A 54 -14.11 -4.92 4.71
CA VAL A 54 -13.34 -4.67 5.94
C VAL A 54 -14.05 -3.64 6.81
N LEU A 55 -14.22 -3.96 8.09
CA LEU A 55 -14.77 -3.07 9.11
C LEU A 55 -13.73 -2.89 10.22
N ALA A 56 -13.02 -1.76 10.21
CA ALA A 56 -11.85 -1.53 11.07
C ALA A 56 -11.87 -0.13 11.71
N ASP A 57 -11.11 0.05 12.79
CA ASP A 57 -10.96 1.35 13.45
C ASP A 57 -10.36 2.40 12.49
N ASP A 58 -10.89 3.63 12.51
CA ASP A 58 -10.47 4.72 11.63
C ASP A 58 -9.00 5.13 11.83
N ARG A 59 -8.49 5.09 13.07
CA ARG A 59 -7.08 5.44 13.32
C ARG A 59 -6.17 4.33 12.85
N LEU A 60 -6.52 3.09 13.14
CA LEU A 60 -5.79 1.93 12.61
C LEU A 60 -5.69 1.98 11.09
N LEU A 61 -6.81 2.23 10.39
CA LEU A 61 -6.80 2.35 8.93
C LEU A 61 -5.90 3.49 8.45
N LYS A 62 -5.87 4.64 9.15
CA LYS A 62 -4.97 5.74 8.80
C LYS A 62 -3.50 5.36 9.01
N ASP A 63 -3.19 4.76 10.16
CA ASP A 63 -1.82 4.41 10.53
C ASP A 63 -1.25 3.36 9.55
N VAL A 64 -2.03 2.34 9.18
CA VAL A 64 -1.62 1.31 8.20
C VAL A 64 -1.48 1.91 6.79
N MET A 65 -2.37 2.82 6.41
CA MET A 65 -2.36 3.44 5.07
C MET A 65 -1.38 4.62 4.97
N ASP A 66 -0.63 4.94 6.03
CA ASP A 66 0.50 5.87 5.97
C ASP A 66 1.72 5.22 5.28
N ASP A 67 1.81 3.87 5.23
CA ASP A 67 2.77 3.18 4.36
C ASP A 67 2.31 3.25 2.90
N PHE A 68 3.14 3.85 2.05
CA PHE A 68 2.80 4.08 0.65
C PHE A 68 2.52 2.79 -0.12
N LEU A 69 3.32 1.73 0.09
CA LEU A 69 3.14 0.48 -0.65
C LEU A 69 1.84 -0.20 -0.24
N VAL A 70 1.58 -0.30 1.07
CA VAL A 70 0.31 -0.85 1.57
C VAL A 70 -0.87 -0.05 1.03
N ALA A 71 -0.81 1.28 1.08
CA ALA A 71 -1.89 2.13 0.60
C ALA A 71 -2.11 2.05 -0.92
N ALA A 72 -1.04 2.01 -1.72
CA ALA A 72 -1.15 1.95 -3.18
C ALA A 72 -1.67 0.58 -3.67
N ASP A 73 -1.27 -0.51 -3.02
CA ASP A 73 -1.78 -1.86 -3.28
C ASP A 73 -3.24 -2.01 -2.81
N ALA A 74 -3.58 -1.47 -1.63
CA ALA A 74 -4.96 -1.44 -1.15
C ALA A 74 -5.87 -0.66 -2.12
N ALA A 75 -5.38 0.44 -2.69
CA ALA A 75 -6.11 1.20 -3.70
C ALA A 75 -6.32 0.39 -5.00
N ASP A 76 -5.37 -0.44 -5.44
CA ASP A 76 -5.58 -1.37 -6.57
C ASP A 76 -6.69 -2.39 -6.26
N LEU A 77 -6.70 -2.96 -5.06
CA LEU A 77 -7.74 -3.90 -4.64
C LEU A 77 -9.13 -3.26 -4.53
N ILE A 78 -9.19 -2.00 -4.10
CA ILE A 78 -10.44 -1.21 -4.04
C ILE A 78 -10.94 -0.86 -5.44
N ASP A 79 -10.06 -0.38 -6.33
CA ASP A 79 -10.42 -0.03 -7.71
C ASP A 79 -10.88 -1.26 -8.50
N ALA A 80 -10.31 -2.44 -8.22
CA ALA A 80 -10.75 -3.72 -8.77
C ALA A 80 -12.06 -4.25 -8.15
N GLY A 81 -12.54 -3.66 -7.05
CA GLY A 81 -13.76 -4.07 -6.35
C GLY A 81 -13.61 -5.31 -5.47
N HIS A 82 -12.37 -5.76 -5.22
CA HIS A 82 -12.10 -6.89 -4.34
C HIS A 82 -12.12 -6.52 -2.87
N VAL A 83 -11.79 -5.27 -2.53
CA VAL A 83 -11.77 -4.79 -1.14
C VAL A 83 -12.64 -3.55 -1.00
N THR A 84 -13.31 -3.43 0.14
CA THR A 84 -13.93 -2.15 0.52
C THR A 84 -13.76 -1.92 2.02
N LEU A 85 -13.21 -0.75 2.36
CA LEU A 85 -12.86 -0.37 3.72
C LEU A 85 -13.93 0.52 4.34
N ARG A 86 -14.38 0.20 5.55
CA ARG A 86 -15.35 0.99 6.31
C ARG A 86 -14.95 1.12 7.77
N GLU A 87 -15.36 2.23 8.38
CA GLU A 87 -15.06 2.55 9.77
C GLU A 87 -15.94 1.75 10.73
N LEU A 88 -15.32 0.99 11.62
CA LEU A 88 -16.01 0.26 12.68
C LEU A 88 -16.64 1.24 13.67
N VAL A 89 -17.97 1.26 13.72
CA VAL A 89 -18.73 2.05 14.70
C VAL A 89 -19.02 1.20 15.95
N GLY A 90 -18.40 1.58 17.07
CA GLY A 90 -18.49 0.86 18.33
C GLY A 90 -17.41 -0.21 18.46
N ASP A 91 -17.49 -1.02 19.52
CA ASP A 91 -16.46 -2.01 19.82
C ASP A 91 -16.78 -3.40 19.21
N ALA A 92 -15.72 -4.11 18.85
CA ALA A 92 -15.75 -5.55 18.62
C ALA A 92 -14.53 -6.16 19.33
N ASP A 93 -14.73 -7.28 20.05
CA ASP A 93 -13.68 -7.81 20.93
C ASP A 93 -12.64 -8.67 20.18
N ASN A 94 -13.03 -9.25 19.04
CA ASN A 94 -12.22 -10.22 18.31
C ASN A 94 -12.04 -9.78 16.86
N THR A 95 -10.90 -10.13 16.28
CA THR A 95 -10.73 -10.14 14.83
C THR A 95 -11.48 -11.34 14.26
N LEU A 96 -12.44 -11.08 13.37
CA LEU A 96 -13.27 -12.11 12.76
C LEU A 96 -13.18 -12.08 11.24
N VAL A 97 -13.28 -13.25 10.61
CA VAL A 97 -13.56 -13.40 9.18
C VAL A 97 -14.88 -14.14 9.06
N VAL A 98 -15.89 -13.47 8.50
CA VAL A 98 -17.28 -13.92 8.49
C VAL A 98 -17.79 -14.04 7.05
N GLY A 99 -18.11 -15.25 6.61
CA GLY A 99 -18.78 -15.55 5.34
C GLY A 99 -20.17 -16.14 5.58
N GLU A 100 -20.92 -16.42 4.50
CA GLU A 100 -22.30 -16.95 4.59
C GLU A 100 -22.38 -18.27 5.36
N ASP A 101 -21.40 -19.16 5.14
CA ASP A 101 -21.37 -20.53 5.69
C ASP A 101 -20.14 -20.79 6.58
N GLU A 102 -19.35 -19.76 6.89
CA GLU A 102 -18.15 -19.89 7.72
C GLU A 102 -17.87 -18.68 8.60
N LEU A 103 -17.36 -18.94 9.79
CA LEU A 103 -16.97 -17.91 10.75
C LEU A 103 -15.68 -18.34 11.41
N TYR A 104 -14.67 -17.46 11.37
CA TYR A 104 -13.40 -17.67 12.02
C TYR A 104 -13.10 -16.54 12.99
N ALA A 105 -12.61 -16.90 14.18
CA ALA A 105 -11.91 -15.97 15.06
C ALA A 105 -10.40 -16.12 14.83
N ILE A 106 -9.72 -15.02 14.55
CA ILE A 106 -8.29 -14.99 14.32
C ILE A 106 -7.57 -14.83 15.65
N VAL A 107 -6.63 -15.73 15.92
CA VAL A 107 -5.80 -15.74 17.14
C VAL A 107 -4.34 -15.71 16.72
N ASP A 108 -3.68 -14.62 17.08
CA ASP A 108 -2.24 -14.45 16.92
C ASP A 108 -1.54 -14.87 18.22
N ALA A 109 -0.59 -15.79 18.10
CA ALA A 109 0.24 -16.31 19.19
C ALA A 109 1.75 -16.20 18.86
N ASP A 110 2.15 -15.09 18.24
CA ASP A 110 3.54 -14.72 17.91
C ASP A 110 4.17 -15.63 16.85
N GLU A 111 4.56 -16.84 17.23
CA GLU A 111 5.15 -17.81 16.30
C GLU A 111 4.11 -18.57 15.46
N HIS A 112 2.83 -18.47 15.81
CA HIS A 112 1.74 -19.20 15.14
C HIS A 112 0.50 -18.33 15.05
N VAL A 113 -0.24 -18.50 13.96
CA VAL A 113 -1.55 -17.89 13.77
C VAL A 113 -2.59 -18.98 13.54
N ALA A 114 -3.73 -18.85 14.22
CA ALA A 114 -4.84 -19.78 14.07
C ALA A 114 -6.14 -19.08 13.69
N ALA A 115 -6.90 -19.70 12.80
CA ALA A 115 -8.30 -19.36 12.54
C ALA A 115 -9.17 -20.40 13.22
N LEU A 116 -9.84 -20.01 14.31
CA LEU A 116 -10.75 -20.89 15.05
C LEU A 116 -12.13 -20.84 14.41
N ALA A 117 -12.56 -21.96 13.83
CA ALA A 117 -13.83 -22.06 13.11
C ALA A 117 -15.00 -22.34 14.07
N ALA A 118 -16.13 -21.68 13.83
CA ALA A 118 -17.40 -22.07 14.43
C ALA A 118 -17.97 -23.34 13.75
N ASP A 119 -18.74 -24.13 14.50
CA ASP A 119 -19.36 -25.38 14.04
C ASP A 119 -20.90 -25.42 14.15
N ASP A 120 -21.52 -24.29 14.46
CA ASP A 120 -22.98 -24.13 14.53
C ASP A 120 -23.48 -23.25 13.36
N ASP A 121 -24.11 -23.90 12.38
CA ASP A 121 -24.59 -23.26 11.15
C ASP A 121 -25.59 -22.11 11.42
N ALA A 122 -26.43 -22.22 12.46
CA ALA A 122 -27.40 -21.18 12.79
C ALA A 122 -26.69 -19.94 13.36
N PHE A 123 -25.68 -20.17 14.21
CA PHE A 123 -24.86 -19.08 14.74
C PHE A 123 -24.03 -18.39 13.65
N ILE A 124 -23.49 -19.15 12.70
CA ILE A 124 -22.72 -18.61 11.56
C ILE A 124 -23.59 -17.67 10.73
N ALA A 125 -24.80 -18.12 10.34
CA ALA A 125 -25.73 -17.31 9.57
C ALA A 125 -26.14 -16.03 10.32
N ASP A 126 -26.47 -16.13 11.62
CA ASP A 126 -26.82 -14.97 12.45
C ASP A 126 -25.65 -13.96 12.56
N ALA A 127 -24.42 -14.46 12.69
CA ALA A 127 -23.22 -13.64 12.74
C ALA A 127 -22.96 -12.93 11.41
N TYR A 128 -23.08 -13.64 10.29
CA TYR A 128 -22.92 -13.07 8.95
C TYR A 128 -23.93 -11.95 8.70
N GLU A 129 -25.23 -12.18 8.93
CA GLU A 129 -26.25 -11.13 8.78
C GLU A 129 -25.98 -9.91 9.68
N THR A 130 -25.48 -10.16 10.90
CA THR A 130 -25.16 -9.09 11.86
C THR A 130 -24.02 -8.22 11.36
N TYR A 131 -22.88 -8.82 10.98
CA TYR A 131 -21.70 -8.07 10.58
C TYR A 131 -21.82 -7.49 9.18
N ARG A 132 -22.52 -8.16 8.25
CA ARG A 132 -22.82 -7.61 6.93
C ARG A 132 -23.65 -6.33 7.04
N ARG A 133 -24.69 -6.32 7.88
CA ARG A 133 -25.50 -5.12 8.15
C ARG A 133 -24.69 -4.01 8.81
N ARG A 134 -23.87 -4.33 9.81
CA ARG A 134 -22.98 -3.33 10.45
C ARG A 134 -22.05 -2.69 9.43
N TRP A 135 -21.49 -3.48 8.52
CA TRP A 135 -20.65 -2.96 7.45
C TRP A 135 -21.45 -2.08 6.48
N GLU A 136 -22.67 -2.47 6.09
CA GLU A 136 -23.54 -1.66 5.21
C GLU A 136 -23.90 -0.29 5.79
N ASP A 137 -24.10 -0.24 7.11
CA ASP A 137 -24.45 0.99 7.84
C ASP A 137 -23.22 1.83 8.21
N ALA A 138 -22.01 1.28 8.09
CA ALA A 138 -20.77 1.94 8.48
C ALA A 138 -20.33 3.03 7.49
N PRO A 139 -19.70 4.12 7.97
CA PRO A 139 -19.07 5.12 7.11
C PRO A 139 -17.97 4.50 6.22
N GLU A 140 -17.88 4.97 4.99
CA GLU A 140 -16.84 4.55 4.05
C GLU A 140 -15.51 5.22 4.37
N PHE A 141 -14.44 4.42 4.47
CA PHE A 141 -13.09 4.92 4.62
C PHE A 141 -12.57 5.37 3.25
N ASN A 142 -12.29 6.66 3.12
CA ASN A 142 -11.85 7.25 1.85
C ASN A 142 -10.32 7.27 1.76
N LEU A 143 -9.77 6.28 1.07
CA LEU A 143 -8.34 6.22 0.77
C LEU A 143 -7.97 7.30 -0.27
N ARG A 144 -6.93 8.08 0.04
CA ARG A 144 -6.48 9.19 -0.83
C ARG A 144 -5.36 8.78 -1.77
N THR A 145 -4.60 7.77 -1.39
CA THR A 145 -3.47 7.26 -2.16
C THR A 145 -3.98 6.66 -3.47
N PRO A 146 -3.42 7.05 -4.63
CA PRO A 146 -3.80 6.48 -5.91
C PRO A 146 -3.29 5.04 -6.04
N ALA A 147 -4.03 4.23 -6.79
CA ALA A 147 -3.71 2.84 -7.07
C ALA A 147 -2.33 2.66 -7.76
N LEU A 148 -1.56 1.67 -7.33
CA LEU A 148 -0.19 1.48 -7.83
C LEU A 148 -0.17 1.22 -9.35
N SER A 149 -1.14 0.47 -9.88
CA SER A 149 -1.31 0.25 -11.32
C SER A 149 -1.48 1.57 -12.09
N ARG A 150 -2.23 2.53 -11.54
CA ARG A 150 -2.43 3.86 -12.14
C ARG A 150 -1.16 4.69 -12.08
N ILE A 151 -0.42 4.66 -10.97
CA ILE A 151 0.88 5.33 -10.84
C ILE A 151 1.84 4.81 -11.92
N ARG A 152 1.96 3.47 -12.06
CA ARG A 152 2.81 2.82 -13.05
C ARG A 152 2.43 3.19 -14.48
N ALA A 153 1.15 3.09 -14.83
CA ALA A 153 0.67 3.41 -16.17
C ALA A 153 0.93 4.87 -16.54
N THR A 154 0.64 5.80 -15.63
CA THR A 154 0.85 7.24 -15.91
C THR A 154 2.32 7.65 -15.86
N LEU A 155 3.17 7.00 -15.07
CA LEU A 155 4.63 7.20 -15.16
C LEU A 155 5.14 6.85 -16.53
N ASP A 156 4.72 5.71 -17.08
CA ASP A 156 5.09 5.26 -18.42
C ASP A 156 4.66 6.27 -19.49
N GLU A 157 3.39 6.65 -19.46
CA GLU A 157 2.75 7.50 -20.46
C GLU A 157 3.24 8.95 -20.42
N ASP A 158 3.36 9.55 -19.24
CA ASP A 158 3.62 10.99 -19.08
C ASP A 158 5.10 11.34 -18.88
N ILE A 159 5.89 10.41 -18.33
CA ILE A 159 7.30 10.67 -17.96
C ILE A 159 8.26 9.79 -18.76
N GLY A 160 8.02 8.48 -18.81
CA GLY A 160 8.73 7.53 -19.66
C GLY A 160 8.97 6.16 -19.02
N GLU A 161 9.09 5.14 -19.88
CA GLU A 161 9.28 3.74 -19.51
C GLU A 161 10.49 3.51 -18.59
N ASP A 162 11.63 4.18 -18.84
CA ASP A 162 12.84 4.06 -18.01
C ASP A 162 12.58 4.52 -16.56
N VAL A 163 11.79 5.59 -16.40
CA VAL A 163 11.43 6.14 -15.08
C VAL A 163 10.48 5.17 -14.36
N ARG A 164 9.50 4.61 -15.06
CA ARG A 164 8.62 3.57 -14.52
C ARG A 164 9.42 2.34 -14.08
N ALA A 165 10.37 1.89 -14.89
CA ALA A 165 11.20 0.71 -14.58
C ALA A 165 12.09 0.95 -13.35
N ASP A 166 12.72 2.12 -13.24
CA ASP A 166 13.49 2.48 -12.04
C ASP A 166 12.60 2.63 -10.79
N PHE A 167 11.37 3.12 -10.96
CA PHE A 167 10.38 3.18 -9.88
C PHE A 167 10.03 1.77 -9.37
N ASP A 168 9.70 0.84 -10.27
CA ASP A 168 9.43 -0.55 -9.92
C ASP A 168 10.63 -1.21 -9.23
N SER A 169 11.84 -0.93 -9.70
CA SER A 169 13.07 -1.46 -9.10
C SER A 169 13.29 -0.95 -7.66
N VAL A 170 12.95 0.32 -7.40
CA VAL A 170 13.01 0.91 -6.05
C VAL A 170 11.95 0.27 -5.14
N LEU A 171 10.73 0.08 -5.63
CA LEU A 171 9.66 -0.53 -4.84
C LEU A 171 9.99 -1.98 -4.45
N ALA A 172 10.45 -2.79 -5.41
CA ALA A 172 10.84 -4.18 -5.14
C ALA A 172 11.93 -4.28 -4.06
N SER A 173 12.83 -3.30 -3.98
CA SER A 173 13.83 -3.22 -2.91
C SER A 173 13.22 -2.91 -1.55
N LEU A 174 12.25 -1.99 -1.49
CA LEU A 174 11.55 -1.62 -0.26
C LEU A 174 10.69 -2.77 0.28
N GLU A 175 10.03 -3.54 -0.60
CA GLU A 175 9.25 -4.73 -0.22
C GLU A 175 10.13 -5.76 0.50
N THR A 176 11.36 -5.99 0.02
CA THR A 176 12.30 -6.93 0.69
C THR A 176 12.83 -6.41 2.02
N ALA A 177 12.71 -5.11 2.28
CA ALA A 177 13.15 -4.46 3.51
C ALA A 177 12.02 -4.24 4.53
N ARG A 178 10.79 -4.69 4.25
CA ARG A 178 9.65 -4.64 5.20
C ARG A 178 10.00 -5.39 6.48
N GLY A 179 10.45 -4.62 7.46
CA GLY A 179 10.72 -5.07 8.82
C GLY A 179 10.55 -3.97 9.87
N ASP A 180 10.57 -2.68 9.50
CA ASP A 180 10.61 -1.59 10.48
C ASP A 180 9.70 -0.37 10.17
N GLY A 181 8.73 -0.45 9.24
CA GLY A 181 7.69 0.58 9.05
C GLY A 181 8.15 2.00 8.63
N GLU A 182 9.46 2.23 8.51
CA GLU A 182 10.04 3.49 8.06
C GLU A 182 10.49 3.35 6.60
N GLY A 183 9.55 3.31 5.67
CA GLY A 183 9.85 3.34 4.23
C GLY A 183 10.25 4.73 3.72
N LEU A 184 10.71 4.81 2.47
CA LEU A 184 10.76 6.09 1.75
C LEU A 184 9.34 6.47 1.31
N ASP A 185 8.93 7.71 1.55
CA ASP A 185 7.64 8.21 1.07
C ASP A 185 7.61 8.31 -0.47
N GLU A 186 6.40 8.31 -1.02
CA GLU A 186 6.13 8.28 -2.46
C GLU A 186 6.72 9.48 -3.21
N VAL A 187 6.78 10.65 -2.56
CA VAL A 187 7.35 11.87 -3.15
C VAL A 187 8.87 11.75 -3.18
N THR A 188 9.47 11.21 -2.13
CA THR A 188 10.91 10.92 -2.05
C THR A 188 11.33 9.92 -3.12
N ILE A 189 10.61 8.80 -3.27
CA ILE A 189 10.86 7.80 -4.32
C ILE A 189 10.76 8.46 -5.71
N SER A 190 9.67 9.18 -5.97
CA SER A 190 9.43 9.86 -7.25
C SER A 190 10.56 10.83 -7.61
N LEU A 191 11.07 11.60 -6.63
CA LEU A 191 12.15 12.56 -6.85
C LEU A 191 13.50 11.88 -7.09
N LEU A 192 13.81 10.79 -6.40
CA LEU A 192 15.06 10.03 -6.58
C LEU A 192 15.10 9.38 -7.97
N VAL A 193 14.00 8.74 -8.37
CA VAL A 193 13.88 8.12 -9.69
C VAL A 193 13.91 9.16 -10.81
N ALA A 194 13.23 10.29 -10.63
CA ALA A 194 13.30 11.42 -11.57
C ALA A 194 14.72 12.01 -11.66
N ALA A 195 15.45 12.07 -10.55
CA ALA A 195 16.84 12.54 -10.51
C ALA A 195 17.82 11.58 -11.18
N LYS A 196 17.57 10.27 -11.08
CA LYS A 196 18.34 9.23 -11.79
C LYS A 196 18.16 9.34 -13.30
N ASN A 197 16.96 9.71 -13.76
CA ASN A 197 16.57 9.78 -15.16
C ASN A 197 16.60 11.19 -15.78
N ASP A 198 17.27 12.16 -15.12
CA ASP A 198 17.42 13.52 -15.67
C ASP A 198 16.09 14.24 -15.98
N VAL A 199 15.02 13.89 -15.28
CA VAL A 199 13.68 14.44 -15.47
C VAL A 199 13.61 15.88 -14.93
N LEU A 200 12.82 16.74 -15.58
CA LEU A 200 12.58 18.09 -15.07
C LEU A 200 11.70 18.02 -13.82
N LEU A 201 12.06 18.76 -12.77
CA LEU A 201 11.25 18.89 -11.55
C LEU A 201 9.82 19.31 -11.86
N TYR A 202 9.62 20.14 -12.90
CA TYR A 202 8.28 20.55 -13.31
C TYR A 202 7.43 19.38 -13.80
N ASP A 203 8.01 18.46 -14.58
CA ASP A 203 7.26 17.37 -15.19
C ASP A 203 6.85 16.37 -14.12
N ILE A 204 7.79 15.92 -13.28
CA ILE A 204 7.49 14.98 -12.19
C ILE A 204 6.56 15.58 -11.13
N SER A 205 6.71 16.87 -10.76
CA SER A 205 5.81 17.51 -9.78
C SER A 205 4.43 17.81 -10.35
N LYS A 206 4.31 18.03 -11.67
CA LYS A 206 3.03 18.16 -12.33
C LYS A 206 2.34 16.80 -12.41
N TRP A 207 3.05 15.77 -12.85
CA TRP A 207 2.55 14.40 -12.90
C TRP A 207 2.07 13.92 -11.52
N GLY A 208 2.89 14.08 -10.47
CA GLY A 208 2.51 13.65 -9.13
C GLY A 208 1.28 14.38 -8.58
N GLU A 209 1.08 15.65 -8.94
CA GLU A 209 -0.14 16.38 -8.59
C GLU A 209 -1.35 15.92 -9.41
N ASP A 210 -1.18 15.67 -10.71
CA ASP A 210 -2.24 15.24 -11.62
C ASP A 210 -2.74 13.81 -11.27
N VAL A 211 -1.86 12.94 -10.78
CA VAL A 211 -2.19 11.57 -10.34
C VAL A 211 -2.76 11.53 -8.92
N GLY A 212 -2.44 12.52 -8.09
CA GLY A 212 -2.92 12.61 -6.70
C GLY A 212 -1.93 12.15 -5.64
N ILE A 213 -0.65 11.98 -5.99
CA ILE A 213 0.44 11.62 -5.08
C ILE A 213 0.65 12.74 -4.06
N ALA A 214 0.98 13.94 -4.53
CA ALA A 214 1.15 15.09 -3.64
C ALA A 214 1.08 16.41 -4.41
N SER A 215 0.83 17.50 -3.67
CA SER A 215 0.86 18.85 -4.24
C SER A 215 2.24 19.25 -4.74
N LYS A 216 2.31 20.14 -5.73
CA LYS A 216 3.59 20.74 -6.18
C LYS A 216 4.40 21.38 -5.03
N ALA A 217 3.72 21.93 -4.02
CA ALA A 217 4.36 22.51 -2.84
C ALA A 217 5.02 21.45 -1.96
N THR A 218 4.46 20.24 -1.87
CA THR A 218 5.08 19.10 -1.19
C THR A 218 6.32 18.65 -1.95
N PHE A 219 6.22 18.41 -3.27
CA PHE A 219 7.38 18.09 -4.12
C PHE A 219 8.51 19.12 -3.95
N SER A 220 8.22 20.42 -3.96
CA SER A 220 9.25 21.44 -3.78
C SER A 220 9.91 21.40 -2.40
N ARG A 221 9.17 21.08 -1.34
CA ARG A 221 9.72 20.97 0.03
C ARG A 221 10.58 19.73 0.17
N THR A 222 10.09 18.57 -0.29
CA THR A 222 10.85 17.32 -0.29
C THR A 222 12.12 17.45 -1.13
N LYS A 223 12.03 18.05 -2.32
CA LYS A 223 13.19 18.37 -3.16
C LYS A 223 14.23 19.20 -2.41
N THR A 224 13.83 20.25 -1.71
CA THR A 224 14.76 21.10 -0.94
C THR A 224 15.44 20.30 0.16
N ARG A 225 14.68 19.48 0.90
CA ARG A 225 15.23 18.56 1.92
C ARG A 225 16.26 17.60 1.32
N LEU A 226 15.96 16.98 0.19
CA LEU A 226 16.87 16.04 -0.46
C LEU A 226 18.13 16.72 -1.02
N GLU A 227 18.04 17.96 -1.51
CA GLU A 227 19.21 18.76 -1.89
C GLU A 227 20.07 19.15 -0.69
N ASP A 228 19.45 19.59 0.41
CA ASP A 228 20.17 19.98 1.63
C ASP A 228 20.97 18.81 2.22
N LEU A 229 20.47 17.58 2.04
CA LEU A 229 21.14 16.34 2.43
C LEU A 229 22.10 15.80 1.37
N GLY A 230 22.18 16.42 0.19
CA GLY A 230 23.06 16.03 -0.92
C GLY A 230 22.60 14.79 -1.70
N LEU A 231 21.36 14.32 -1.51
CA LEU A 231 20.83 13.16 -2.24
C LEU A 231 20.52 13.53 -3.71
N ILE A 232 20.06 14.75 -3.95
CA ILE A 232 19.78 15.27 -5.30
C ILE A 232 20.45 16.64 -5.51
N ASP A 233 20.63 17.02 -6.77
CA ASP A 233 21.07 18.35 -7.21
C ASP A 233 20.18 18.81 -8.37
N THR A 234 20.28 20.08 -8.77
CA THR A 234 19.54 20.62 -9.91
C THR A 234 20.40 21.38 -10.92
N GLU A 235 20.18 21.06 -12.19
CA GLU A 235 20.77 21.75 -13.32
C GLU A 235 19.75 22.69 -13.97
N LYS A 236 20.14 23.94 -14.27
CA LYS A 236 19.27 24.92 -14.93
C LYS A 236 19.16 24.63 -16.42
N VAL A 237 17.95 24.43 -16.90
CA VAL A 237 17.62 24.24 -18.32
C VAL A 237 16.94 25.50 -18.86
N PRO A 238 17.57 26.23 -19.79
CA PRO A 238 16.96 27.41 -20.42
C PRO A 238 15.64 27.09 -21.12
N ILE A 239 14.72 28.04 -21.10
CA ILE A 239 13.45 28.00 -21.84
C ILE A 239 13.23 29.33 -22.56
N ASP A 240 12.40 29.33 -23.59
CA ASP A 240 12.18 30.50 -24.45
C ASP A 240 11.57 31.70 -23.69
N VAL A 241 10.68 31.44 -22.73
CA VAL A 241 10.03 32.49 -21.92
C VAL A 241 9.90 32.03 -20.48
N GLY A 242 10.37 32.84 -19.54
CA GLY A 242 10.21 32.62 -18.10
C GLY A 242 11.50 32.24 -17.38
N ARG A 243 11.36 31.61 -16.21
CA ARG A 243 12.51 31.12 -15.42
C ARG A 243 12.98 29.77 -15.97
N PRO A 244 14.30 29.51 -16.02
CA PRO A 244 14.82 28.20 -16.39
C PRO A 244 14.14 27.08 -15.60
N ARG A 245 13.91 25.95 -16.27
CA ARG A 245 13.46 24.73 -15.59
C ARG A 245 14.62 24.12 -14.83
N LEU A 246 14.31 23.29 -13.85
CA LEU A 246 15.29 22.56 -13.06
C LEU A 246 15.25 21.11 -13.49
N ARG A 247 16.34 20.61 -14.06
CA ARG A 247 16.59 19.19 -14.27
C ARG A 247 17.11 18.60 -12.97
N LEU A 248 16.49 17.50 -12.52
CA LEU A 248 16.94 16.79 -11.34
C LEU A 248 18.16 15.93 -11.68
N LYS A 249 19.08 15.81 -10.73
CA LYS A 249 20.31 15.02 -10.80
C LYS A 249 20.52 14.31 -9.48
N LEU A 250 21.10 13.11 -9.48
CA LEU A 250 21.59 12.50 -8.24
C LEU A 250 22.79 13.31 -7.71
N GLY A 251 22.73 13.68 -6.43
CA GLY A 251 23.71 14.56 -5.78
C GLY A 251 24.94 13.82 -5.24
N ASP A 252 24.78 12.56 -4.83
CA ASP A 252 25.82 11.74 -4.20
C ASP A 252 26.37 10.67 -5.19
N ASP A 253 27.68 10.46 -5.19
CA ASP A 253 28.34 9.45 -6.03
C ASP A 253 27.87 8.03 -5.73
N ARG A 254 27.51 7.74 -4.47
CA ARG A 254 26.96 6.44 -4.08
C ARG A 254 25.62 6.17 -4.72
N LEU A 255 24.76 7.19 -4.85
CA LEU A 255 23.48 7.09 -5.54
C LEU A 255 23.68 6.94 -7.05
N ARG A 256 24.66 7.65 -7.64
CA ARG A 256 24.98 7.52 -9.08
C ARG A 256 25.53 6.16 -9.46
N ALA A 257 26.23 5.50 -8.53
CA ALA A 257 26.79 4.17 -8.72
C ALA A 257 25.82 3.03 -8.38
N ALA A 258 24.69 3.36 -7.74
CA ALA A 258 23.67 2.39 -7.35
C ALA A 258 22.80 2.01 -8.55
N ASP A 259 22.53 0.72 -8.69
CA ASP A 259 21.50 0.23 -9.58
C ASP A 259 20.09 0.52 -8.99
N GLY A 260 19.01 0.27 -9.74
CA GLY A 260 17.65 0.70 -9.35
C GLY A 260 17.18 0.14 -8.01
N ASP A 261 17.54 -1.10 -7.71
CA ASP A 261 17.25 -1.82 -6.48
C ASP A 261 18.11 -1.35 -5.30
N GLU A 262 19.33 -0.89 -5.55
CA GLU A 262 20.20 -0.35 -4.49
C GLU A 262 19.84 1.09 -4.12
N LEU A 263 19.23 1.86 -5.04
CA LEU A 263 18.93 3.29 -4.89
C LEU A 263 18.13 3.58 -3.61
N ALA A 264 17.10 2.78 -3.35
CA ALA A 264 16.24 2.91 -2.17
C ALA A 264 17.03 2.72 -0.87
N SER A 265 17.81 1.63 -0.79
CA SER A 265 18.61 1.28 0.38
C SER A 265 19.71 2.29 0.68
N VAL A 266 20.31 2.88 -0.36
CA VAL A 266 21.34 3.92 -0.22
C VAL A 266 20.71 5.22 0.27
N ALA A 267 19.59 5.64 -0.33
CA ALA A 267 18.88 6.84 0.08
C ALA A 267 18.36 6.73 1.52
N TYR A 268 17.77 5.58 1.89
CA TYR A 268 17.28 5.33 3.24
C TYR A 268 18.38 5.48 4.30
N ARG A 269 19.56 4.87 4.09
CA ARG A 269 20.74 4.99 4.96
C ARG A 269 21.35 6.40 5.02
N MET A 270 20.98 7.29 4.11
CA MET A 270 21.42 8.68 4.13
C MET A 270 20.41 9.61 4.82
N LEU A 271 19.15 9.17 4.93
CA LEU A 271 18.07 9.92 5.57
C LEU A 271 17.99 9.66 7.09
N ASN A 272 18.53 8.51 7.53
CA ASN A 272 18.58 8.04 8.92
C ASN A 272 20.02 7.80 9.38
#